data_AF-A0A8T3SYK1-F1
#
_entry.id   AF-A0A8T3SYK1-F1
#
_cell.length_a   1.000
_cell.length_b   1.000
_cell.length_c   1.000
_cell.angle_alpha   90.00
_cell.angle_beta   90.00
_cell.angle_gamma   90.00
#
_symmetry.space_group_name_H-M   'P 1'
#
loop_
_entity.id
_entity.type
_entity.pdbx_description
1 polymer ?
#
loop_
_entity_poly.entity_id
_entity_poly.type
_entity_poly.pdbx_seq_one_letter_code
_entity_poly.pdbx_strand_id
1 'polypeptide(L)'
;MNRWGTAERTTAETSISVRVELDGTGQVEVDTPIGFLDHLLVLFGRHALVDLEVRATGDVHIDEHHTVEDTALVLGRAIDSALGERAGIRRYGDI
;
A
#
# COMPACT_ATOMS: atom_id res chain seq x y z
N MET A 1 10.47 17.84 3.97
CA MET A 1 10.83 16.64 4.76
C MET A 1 10.02 15.52 4.15
N ASN A 2 10.64 14.53 3.50
CA ASN A 2 9.90 13.52 2.75
C ASN A 2 9.30 12.51 3.73
N ARG A 3 7.98 12.36 3.71
CA ARG A 3 7.26 11.36 4.50
C ARG A 3 7.12 10.09 3.69
N TRP A 4 8.00 9.14 3.94
CA TRP A 4 7.98 7.84 3.28
C TRP A 4 8.01 6.71 4.32
N GLY A 5 7.51 5.55 3.93
CA GLY A 5 7.46 4.37 4.77
C GLY A 5 7.54 3.11 3.93
N THR A 6 8.13 2.07 4.50
CA THR A 6 8.23 0.75 3.89
C THR A 6 7.77 -0.30 4.88
N ALA A 7 7.08 -1.33 4.40
CA ALA A 7 6.72 -2.47 5.20
C ALA A 7 6.81 -3.75 4.36
N GLU A 8 7.22 -4.84 5.01
CA GLU A 8 7.30 -6.16 4.40
C GLU A 8 6.67 -7.17 5.34
N ARG A 9 6.04 -8.20 4.77
CA ARG A 9 5.49 -9.33 5.53
C ARG A 9 5.52 -10.58 4.67
N THR A 10 5.89 -11.69 5.28
CA THR A 10 5.80 -13.02 4.67
C THR A 10 5.12 -13.96 5.65
N THR A 11 4.20 -14.77 5.15
CA THR A 11 3.53 -15.86 5.87
C THR A 11 3.60 -17.14 5.07
N ALA A 12 2.80 -18.15 5.45
CA ALA A 12 2.67 -19.36 4.65
C ALA A 12 1.85 -19.10 3.37
N GLU A 13 0.97 -18.10 3.39
CA GLU A 13 0.01 -17.78 2.34
C GLU A 13 0.57 -16.73 1.37
N THR A 14 1.29 -15.71 1.86
CA THR A 14 1.67 -14.53 1.08
C THR A 14 3.11 -14.04 1.32
N SER A 15 3.65 -13.29 0.36
CA SER A 15 4.87 -12.49 0.51
C SER A 15 4.68 -11.13 -0.14
N ILE A 16 4.79 -10.07 0.66
CA ILE A 16 4.36 -8.72 0.30
C ILE A 16 5.39 -7.69 0.74
N SER A 17 5.72 -6.76 -0.15
CA SER A 17 6.45 -5.54 0.14
C SER A 17 5.69 -4.30 -0.35
N VAL A 18 5.70 -3.24 0.45
CA VAL A 18 5.09 -1.95 0.13
C VAL A 18 6.06 -0.83 0.46
N ARG A 19 6.19 0.14 -0.45
CA ARG A 19 6.79 1.46 -0.22
C ARG A 19 5.76 2.54 -0.54
N VAL A 20 5.63 3.54 0.33
CA VAL A 20 4.76 4.69 0.11
C VAL A 20 5.50 6.00 0.40
N GLU A 21 5.28 7.02 -0.43
CA GLU A 21 5.68 8.41 -0.19
C GLU A 21 4.42 9.29 -0.17
N LEU A 22 4.09 9.84 1.01
CA LEU A 22 2.83 10.57 1.24
C LEU A 22 2.80 11.95 0.56
N ASP A 23 3.96 12.51 0.27
CA ASP A 23 4.14 13.82 -0.38
C ASP A 23 4.61 13.63 -1.83
N GLY A 24 3.99 12.67 -2.53
CA GLY A 24 4.37 12.24 -3.88
C GLY A 24 3.69 13.01 -5.00
N THR A 25 3.68 12.40 -6.18
CA THR A 25 3.08 12.94 -7.42
C THR A 25 2.03 12.02 -8.05
N GLY A 26 1.76 10.87 -7.43
CA GLY A 26 0.81 9.86 -7.92
C GLY A 26 1.44 8.83 -8.85
N GLN A 27 2.77 8.61 -8.77
CA GLN A 27 3.46 7.51 -9.45
C GLN A 27 3.15 6.19 -8.75
N VAL A 28 2.65 5.21 -9.49
CA VAL A 28 2.24 3.93 -8.91
C VAL A 28 2.81 2.76 -9.71
N GLU A 29 3.52 1.88 -9.01
CA GLU A 29 3.98 0.59 -9.48
C GLU A 29 3.37 -0.51 -8.60
N VAL A 30 2.43 -1.28 -9.14
CA VAL A 30 1.75 -2.35 -8.40
C VAL A 30 1.82 -3.62 -9.23
N ASP A 31 2.16 -4.71 -8.55
CA ASP A 31 2.26 -6.04 -9.12
C ASP A 31 1.80 -7.05 -8.08
N THR A 32 0.53 -7.42 -8.18
CA THR A 32 -0.07 -8.51 -7.41
C THR A 32 -0.63 -9.55 -8.39
N PRO A 33 -0.92 -10.78 -7.95
CA PRO A 33 -1.60 -11.76 -8.80
C PRO A 33 -3.07 -11.40 -9.11
N ILE A 34 -3.61 -10.29 -8.59
CA ILE A 34 -5.04 -9.93 -8.69
C ILE A 34 -5.19 -8.59 -9.41
N GLY A 35 -5.45 -8.64 -10.72
CA GLY A 35 -5.49 -7.43 -11.55
C GLY A 35 -6.54 -6.37 -11.14
N PHE A 36 -7.64 -6.77 -10.50
CA PHE A 36 -8.61 -5.79 -9.98
C PHE A 36 -8.09 -5.07 -8.73
N LEU A 37 -7.32 -5.74 -7.88
CA LEU A 37 -6.65 -5.11 -6.75
C LEU A 37 -5.60 -4.11 -7.24
N ASP A 38 -4.81 -4.48 -8.25
CA ASP A 38 -3.82 -3.59 -8.88
C ASP A 38 -4.49 -2.30 -9.38
N HIS A 39 -5.61 -2.44 -10.08
CA HIS A 39 -6.38 -1.30 -10.56
C HIS A 39 -6.82 -0.37 -9.42
N LEU A 40 -7.33 -0.94 -8.31
CA LEU A 40 -7.75 -0.14 -7.15
C LEU A 40 -6.57 0.56 -6.46
N LEU A 41 -5.41 -0.09 -6.35
CA LEU A 41 -4.21 0.52 -5.75
C LEU A 41 -3.61 1.62 -6.64
N VAL A 42 -3.67 1.46 -7.97
CA VAL A 42 -3.32 2.53 -8.93
C VAL A 42 -4.24 3.73 -8.77
N LEU A 43 -5.55 3.52 -8.66
CA LEU A 43 -6.51 4.61 -8.40
C LEU A 43 -6.24 5.28 -7.06
N PHE A 44 -5.99 4.50 -6.00
CA PHE A 44 -5.66 5.03 -4.68
C PHE A 44 -4.43 5.94 -4.74
N GLY A 45 -3.30 5.47 -5.28
CA GLY A 45 -2.08 6.27 -5.35
C GLY A 45 -2.26 7.56 -6.15
N ARG A 46 -2.89 7.45 -7.33
CA ARG A 46 -3.16 8.59 -8.22
C ARG A 46 -4.04 9.66 -7.57
N HIS A 47 -5.13 9.27 -6.91
CA HIS A 47 -6.10 10.22 -6.36
C HIS A 47 -5.71 10.74 -4.97
N ALA A 48 -4.89 10.01 -4.21
CA ALA A 48 -4.32 10.50 -2.96
C ALA A 48 -3.06 11.36 -3.15
N LEU A 49 -2.52 11.45 -4.39
CA LEU A 49 -1.24 12.09 -4.72
C LEU A 49 -0.06 11.49 -3.93
N VAL A 50 -0.08 10.16 -3.74
CA VAL A 50 1.02 9.43 -3.10
C VAL A 50 1.76 8.61 -4.14
N ASP A 51 3.08 8.54 -3.99
CA ASP A 51 3.86 7.59 -4.80
C ASP A 51 3.85 6.23 -4.08
N LEU A 52 3.54 5.15 -4.81
CA LEU A 52 3.24 3.83 -4.25
C LEU A 52 3.93 2.72 -5.05
N GLU A 53 4.69 1.87 -4.35
CA GLU A 53 5.21 0.62 -4.89
C GLU A 53 4.65 -0.56 -4.08
N VAL A 54 4.04 -1.53 -4.74
CA VAL A 54 3.52 -2.77 -4.13
C VAL A 54 3.98 -3.97 -4.94
N ARG A 55 4.61 -4.94 -4.27
CA ARG A 55 4.85 -6.29 -4.81
C ARG A 55 4.18 -7.29 -3.90
N ALA A 56 3.32 -8.14 -4.46
CA ALA A 56 2.67 -9.21 -3.72
C ALA A 56 2.68 -10.51 -4.50
N THR A 57 2.96 -11.61 -3.79
CA THR A 57 2.66 -12.96 -4.24
C THR A 57 1.81 -13.64 -3.17
N GLY A 58 0.96 -14.59 -3.58
CA GLY A 58 0.11 -15.30 -2.63
C GLY A 58 -0.59 -16.51 -3.23
N ASP A 59 -1.30 -17.22 -2.37
CA ASP A 59 -2.00 -18.48 -2.61
C ASP A 59 -3.33 -18.33 -3.39
N VAL A 60 -3.34 -17.53 -4.46
CA VAL A 60 -4.53 -17.24 -5.30
C VAL A 60 -5.18 -18.45 -5.99
N HIS A 61 -4.56 -19.63 -5.88
CA HIS A 61 -5.15 -20.90 -6.29
C HIS A 61 -6.23 -21.41 -5.31
N ILE A 62 -6.25 -20.88 -4.08
CA ILE A 62 -7.32 -21.08 -3.09
C ILE A 62 -8.43 -20.06 -3.37
N ASP A 63 -8.13 -18.77 -3.13
CA ASP A 63 -8.91 -17.60 -3.52
C ASP A 63 -8.07 -16.32 -3.37
N GLU A 64 -8.63 -15.14 -3.66
CA GLU A 64 -7.95 -13.85 -3.49
C GLU A 64 -7.80 -13.35 -2.04
N HIS A 65 -8.48 -13.96 -1.05
CA HIS A 65 -8.72 -13.37 0.26
C HIS A 65 -7.43 -12.98 0.98
N HIS A 66 -6.51 -13.93 1.16
CA HIS A 66 -5.27 -13.69 1.91
C HIS A 66 -4.40 -12.64 1.23
N THR A 67 -4.29 -12.68 -0.10
CA THR A 67 -3.48 -11.70 -0.84
C THR A 67 -4.06 -10.29 -0.70
N VAL A 68 -5.39 -10.12 -0.79
CA VAL A 68 -6.04 -8.82 -0.58
C VAL A 68 -5.85 -8.33 0.85
N GLU A 69 -6.16 -9.17 1.84
CA GLU A 69 -6.07 -8.83 3.26
C GLU A 69 -4.65 -8.43 3.66
N ASP A 70 -3.68 -9.27 3.31
CA ASP A 70 -2.29 -9.04 3.71
C ASP A 70 -1.69 -7.84 2.97
N THR A 71 -2.08 -7.60 1.71
CA THR A 71 -1.65 -6.39 0.97
C THR A 71 -2.14 -5.13 1.68
N ALA A 72 -3.42 -5.10 2.08
CA ALA A 72 -3.99 -3.98 2.81
C ALA A 72 -3.35 -3.79 4.18
N LEU A 73 -3.04 -4.88 4.89
CA LEU A 73 -2.36 -4.84 6.19
C LEU A 73 -0.94 -4.27 6.07
N VAL A 74 -0.16 -4.68 5.06
CA VAL A 74 1.20 -4.16 4.84
C VAL A 74 1.16 -2.71 4.36
N LEU A 75 0.22 -2.35 3.47
CA LEU A 75 -0.01 -0.97 3.06
C LEU A 75 -0.32 -0.06 4.26
N GLY A 76 -1.21 -0.49 5.15
CA GLY A 76 -1.54 0.24 6.37
C GLY A 76 -0.31 0.48 7.28
N ARG A 77 0.56 -0.52 7.41
CA ARG A 77 1.83 -0.40 8.16
C ARG A 77 2.80 0.58 7.50
N ALA A 78 2.93 0.55 6.18
CA ALA A 78 3.78 1.48 5.44
C ALA A 78 3.29 2.93 5.59
N ILE A 79 1.97 3.15 5.51
CA ILE A 79 1.35 4.47 5.73
C ILE A 79 1.57 4.94 7.18
N ASP A 80 1.37 4.07 8.18
CA ASP A 80 1.61 4.39 9.59
C ASP A 80 3.06 4.82 9.82
N SER A 81 4.01 4.06 9.27
CA SER A 81 5.43 4.39 9.31
C SER A 81 5.72 5.73 8.65
N ALA A 82 5.14 6.01 7.48
CA ALA A 82 5.33 7.27 6.77
C ALA A 82 4.73 8.49 7.50
N LEU A 83 3.66 8.28 8.30
CA LEU A 83 3.03 9.33 9.10
C LEU A 83 3.85 9.72 10.33
N GLY A 84 4.72 8.85 10.82
CA GLY A 84 5.62 9.12 11.96
C GLY A 84 4.86 9.61 13.21
N GLU A 85 5.33 10.71 13.79
CA GLU A 85 4.71 11.32 14.98
C GLU A 85 3.32 11.92 14.73
N ARG A 86 2.89 12.04 13.46
CA ARG A 86 1.63 12.68 13.05
C ARG A 86 1.49 14.12 13.55
N ALA A 87 2.60 14.81 13.84
CA ALA A 87 2.61 16.19 14.26
C ALA A 87 2.38 17.14 13.06
N GLY A 88 1.54 18.15 13.23
CA GLY A 88 1.33 19.21 12.24
C GLY A 88 0.52 18.82 10.99
N ILE A 89 -0.07 17.62 10.94
CA ILE A 89 -0.95 17.22 9.83
C ILE A 89 -2.37 17.75 10.02
N ARG A 90 -3.14 17.86 8.93
CA ARG A 90 -4.56 18.28 8.95
C ARG A 90 -5.46 17.35 9.80
N ARG A 91 -5.04 16.09 10.00
CA ARG A 91 -5.65 15.04 10.84
C ARG A 91 -7.01 14.53 10.39
N TYR A 92 -7.90 15.40 9.92
CA TYR A 92 -9.23 15.05 9.41
C TYR A 92 -9.33 15.39 7.93
N GLY A 93 -10.05 14.55 7.17
CA GLY A 93 -10.34 14.74 5.76
C GLY A 93 -11.60 13.98 5.36
N ASP A 94 -12.32 14.52 4.39
CA ASP A 94 -13.55 14.00 3.79
C ASP A 94 -13.59 14.40 2.29
N ILE A 95 -14.67 14.04 1.59
CA ILE A 95 -14.83 14.26 0.14
C ILE A 95 -15.44 15.62 -0.20
#